data_AF-A0ABD4QZ38-F1
#
_entry.id   AF-A0ABD4QZ38-F1
#
_cell.length_a   1.000
_cell.length_b   1.000
_cell.length_c   1.000
_cell.angle_alpha   90.00
_cell.angle_beta   90.00
_cell.angle_gamma   90.00
#
_symmetry.space_group_name_H-M   'P 1'
#
loop_
_entity.id
_entity.type
_entity.pdbx_description
1 polymer ?
#
loop_
_entity_poly.entity_id
_entity_poly.type
_entity_poly.pdbx_seq_one_letter_code
_entity_poly.pdbx_strand_id
1 'polypeptide(L)'
;AKITGDDSGSVTEDAADNTATGTLLASDVDNTDNVFQAQTDAAGQYGTFSVDANGKWTYVLDNSNETVDALNVDSTPLTETFTVKSADGTEQQVTITINGAND
;
A
#
# COMPACT_ATOMS: atom_id res chain seq x y z
N ALA A 1 21.19 -2.54 -4.88
CA ALA A 1 20.31 -2.32 -3.73
C ALA A 1 19.37 -3.49 -3.40
N LYS A 2 18.78 -3.46 -2.20
CA LYS A 2 17.70 -4.33 -1.70
C LYS A 2 16.67 -3.45 -0.98
N ILE A 3 15.39 -3.77 -1.12
CA ILE A 3 14.31 -3.17 -0.31
C ILE A 3 13.78 -4.23 0.68
N THR A 4 13.50 -3.81 1.91
CA THR A 4 12.94 -4.63 3.02
C THR A 4 11.88 -3.82 3.77
N GLY A 5 11.33 -4.35 4.87
CA GLY A 5 10.34 -3.65 5.70
C GLY A 5 8.93 -4.15 5.45
N ASP A 6 7.94 -3.31 5.73
CA ASP A 6 6.53 -3.66 5.58
C ASP A 6 6.13 -3.53 4.11
N ASP A 7 5.98 -4.67 3.43
CA ASP A 7 5.57 -4.77 2.03
C ASP A 7 4.12 -5.23 1.86
N SER A 8 3.36 -5.23 2.95
CA SER A 8 1.93 -5.51 2.93
C SER A 8 1.16 -4.73 3.98
N GLY A 9 -0.12 -4.51 3.70
CA GLY A 9 -1.07 -3.87 4.59
C GLY A 9 -2.46 -4.48 4.44
N SER A 10 -3.32 -4.21 5.41
CA SER A 10 -4.71 -4.61 5.31
C SER A 10 -5.63 -3.57 5.90
N VAL A 11 -6.80 -3.44 5.27
CA VAL A 11 -7.92 -2.61 5.68
C VAL A 11 -9.18 -3.48 5.67
N THR A 12 -10.19 -3.05 6.41
CA THR A 12 -11.54 -3.62 6.34
C THR A 12 -12.44 -2.50 5.86
N GLU A 13 -13.33 -2.78 4.92
CA GLU A 13 -14.36 -1.83 4.57
C GLU A 13 -15.20 -1.41 5.79
N ASP A 14 -15.77 -0.22 5.74
CA ASP A 14 -16.59 0.38 6.81
C ASP A 14 -15.96 0.52 8.20
N ALA A 15 -14.69 0.14 8.34
CA ALA A 15 -13.91 0.47 9.50
C ALA A 15 -13.76 1.99 9.62
N ALA A 16 -13.87 2.49 10.85
CA ALA A 16 -13.64 3.91 11.14
C ALA A 16 -12.20 4.36 10.77
N ASP A 17 -11.25 3.42 10.78
CA ASP A 17 -9.93 3.59 10.19
C ASP A 17 -9.86 2.80 8.88
N ASN A 18 -9.91 3.53 7.78
CA ASN A 18 -9.86 2.99 6.42
C ASN A 18 -8.44 3.06 5.83
N THR A 19 -7.41 3.18 6.68
CA THR A 19 -6.02 3.36 6.25
C THR A 19 -5.13 2.19 6.63
N ALA A 20 -4.20 1.85 5.74
CA ALA A 20 -3.07 0.96 6.05
C ALA A 20 -1.77 1.75 5.87
N THR A 21 -0.79 1.49 6.74
CA THR A 21 0.52 2.14 6.67
C THR A 21 1.63 1.13 6.93
N GLY A 22 2.81 1.42 6.41
CA GLY A 22 4.01 0.65 6.70
C GLY A 22 5.26 1.44 6.31
N THR A 23 6.42 0.87 6.59
CA THR A 23 7.71 1.48 6.22
C THR A 23 8.59 0.50 5.47
N LEU A 24 8.97 0.88 4.25
CA LEU A 24 10.00 0.20 3.47
C LEU A 24 11.39 0.78 3.79
N LEU A 25 12.41 -0.06 3.72
CA LEU A 25 13.81 0.28 3.97
C LEU A 25 14.64 -0.09 2.75
N ALA A 26 15.24 0.90 2.11
CA ALA A 26 16.21 0.69 1.04
C ALA A 26 17.62 0.53 1.64
N SER A 27 18.37 -0.43 1.13
CA SER A 27 19.80 -0.59 1.42
C SER A 27 20.54 -0.79 0.11
N ASP A 28 21.52 0.06 -0.15
CA ASP A 28 22.45 -0.13 -1.26
C ASP A 28 23.90 -0.09 -0.78
N VAL A 29 24.71 -1.05 -1.24
CA VAL A 29 26.14 -1.10 -0.91
C VAL A 29 26.95 -0.14 -1.78
N ASP A 30 26.41 0.23 -2.93
CA ASP A 30 27.06 1.09 -3.94
C ASP A 30 26.56 2.55 -3.90
N ASN A 31 25.48 2.84 -3.16
CA ASN A 31 24.88 4.17 -3.01
C ASN A 31 24.42 4.41 -1.56
N THR A 32 24.79 5.55 -0.97
CA THR A 32 24.47 5.86 0.44
C THR A 32 23.09 6.46 0.66
N ASP A 33 22.42 6.91 -0.41
CA ASP A 33 21.25 7.77 -0.23
C ASP A 33 20.01 7.01 0.29
N ASN A 34 19.90 5.69 0.10
CA ASN A 34 18.85 4.83 0.71
C ASN A 34 17.43 5.43 0.71
N VAL A 35 17.07 6.19 -0.33
CA VAL A 35 15.79 6.89 -0.49
C VAL A 35 14.91 6.26 -1.57
N PHE A 36 13.62 6.59 -1.52
CA PHE A 36 12.59 6.15 -2.47
C PHE A 36 12.14 7.26 -3.42
N GLN A 37 11.62 6.85 -4.58
CA GLN A 37 10.87 7.73 -5.47
C GLN A 37 9.48 7.94 -4.88
N ALA A 38 9.19 9.16 -4.44
CA ALA A 38 7.92 9.47 -3.81
C ALA A 38 6.75 9.30 -4.81
N GLN A 39 5.64 8.75 -4.31
CA GLN A 39 4.36 8.68 -5.01
C GLN A 39 3.33 9.37 -4.12
N THR A 40 2.50 10.21 -4.71
CA THR A 40 1.45 10.93 -3.99
C THR A 40 0.13 10.65 -4.66
N ASP A 41 -0.80 10.13 -3.87
CA ASP A 41 -2.18 9.82 -4.25
C ASP A 41 -2.26 9.03 -5.57
N ALA A 42 -1.38 8.04 -5.72
CA ALA A 42 -1.42 7.12 -6.84
C ALA A 42 -2.76 6.37 -6.79
N ALA A 43 -3.58 6.56 -7.83
CA ALA A 43 -4.89 5.95 -7.92
C ALA A 43 -4.75 4.42 -8.02
N GLY A 44 -5.41 3.72 -7.10
CA GLY A 44 -5.68 2.30 -7.17
C GLY A 44 -7.07 2.02 -7.75
N GLN A 45 -7.46 0.74 -7.74
CA GLN A 45 -8.79 0.30 -8.14
C GLN A 45 -9.83 0.54 -7.03
N TYR A 46 -9.43 0.43 -5.77
CA TYR A 46 -10.32 0.51 -4.59
C TYR A 46 -9.89 1.59 -3.59
N GLY A 47 -8.79 2.31 -3.85
CA GLY A 47 -8.28 3.33 -2.96
C GLY A 47 -7.13 4.13 -3.56
N THR A 48 -6.38 4.83 -2.72
CA THR A 48 -5.20 5.61 -3.14
C THR A 48 -3.97 5.23 -2.34
N PHE A 49 -2.82 5.25 -2.98
CA PHE A 49 -1.54 4.89 -2.39
C PHE A 49 -0.53 6.04 -2.46
N SER A 50 0.17 6.26 -1.37
CA SER A 50 1.28 7.22 -1.28
C SER A 50 2.50 6.56 -0.65
N VAL A 51 3.70 6.95 -1.06
CA VAL A 51 4.96 6.61 -0.38
C VAL A 51 5.88 7.83 -0.41
N ASP A 52 6.50 8.15 0.72
CA ASP A 52 7.46 9.25 0.81
C ASP A 52 8.90 8.81 0.47
N ALA A 53 9.83 9.76 0.40
CA ALA A 53 11.23 9.48 0.11
C ALA A 53 11.93 8.64 1.20
N ASN A 54 11.35 8.56 2.40
CA ASN A 54 11.85 7.74 3.51
C ASN A 54 11.27 6.31 3.49
N GLY A 55 10.42 5.99 2.52
CA GLY A 55 9.78 4.68 2.39
C GLY A 55 8.54 4.49 3.26
N LYS A 56 8.06 5.54 3.95
CA LYS A 56 6.79 5.47 4.66
C LYS A 56 5.66 5.53 3.64
N TRP A 57 4.85 4.47 3.60
CA TRP A 57 3.71 4.40 2.72
C TRP A 57 2.39 4.45 3.47
N THR A 58 1.34 4.86 2.77
CA THR A 58 -0.03 4.92 3.25
C THR A 58 -0.96 4.54 2.11
N TYR A 59 -1.90 3.65 2.39
CA TYR A 59 -3.04 3.35 1.56
C TYR A 59 -4.30 3.85 2.25
N VAL A 60 -5.19 4.51 1.49
CA VAL A 60 -6.51 4.95 1.96
C VAL A 60 -7.57 4.27 1.10
N LEU A 61 -8.39 3.43 1.72
CA LEU A 61 -9.50 2.73 1.07
C LEU A 61 -10.62 3.71 0.71
N ASP A 62 -11.19 3.58 -0.48
CA ASP A 62 -12.42 4.26 -0.86
C ASP A 62 -13.63 3.38 -0.50
N ASN A 63 -14.20 3.58 0.69
CA ASN A 63 -15.42 2.87 1.10
C ASN A 63 -16.64 3.19 0.23
N SER A 64 -16.61 4.24 -0.61
CA SER A 64 -17.71 4.52 -1.54
C SER A 64 -17.62 3.71 -2.83
N ASN A 65 -16.56 2.91 -3.01
CA ASN A 65 -16.40 2.03 -4.15
C ASN A 65 -17.41 0.86 -4.07
N GLU A 66 -18.31 0.76 -5.06
CA GLU A 66 -19.38 -0.25 -5.09
C GLU A 66 -18.90 -1.71 -5.02
N THR A 67 -17.65 -2.00 -5.42
CA THR A 67 -17.08 -3.35 -5.30
C THR A 67 -16.55 -3.63 -3.90
N VAL A 68 -16.05 -2.58 -3.23
CA VAL A 68 -15.64 -2.64 -1.82
C VAL A 68 -16.87 -2.83 -0.96
N ASP A 69 -17.85 -1.93 -1.06
CA ASP A 69 -19.13 -1.90 -0.33
C ASP A 69 -19.98 -3.19 -0.46
N ALA A 70 -19.66 -4.05 -1.44
CA ALA A 70 -20.33 -5.34 -1.62
C ALA A 70 -19.68 -6.49 -0.82
N LEU A 71 -18.57 -6.25 -0.12
CA LEU A 71 -17.79 -7.30 0.53
C LEU A 71 -18.38 -7.70 1.89
N ASN A 72 -19.06 -8.83 1.94
CA ASN A 72 -19.47 -9.43 3.21
C ASN A 72 -18.28 -10.05 3.97
N VAL A 73 -18.42 -10.28 5.28
CA VAL A 73 -17.39 -10.84 6.18
C VAL A 73 -16.77 -12.18 5.71
N ASP A 74 -17.49 -12.96 4.90
CA ASP A 74 -17.07 -14.24 4.32
C ASP A 74 -16.67 -14.14 2.84
N SER A 75 -16.71 -12.93 2.26
CA SER A 75 -16.25 -12.67 0.91
C SER A 75 -14.77 -12.99 0.78
N THR A 76 -14.37 -13.40 -0.42
CA THR A 76 -12.94 -13.47 -0.73
C THR A 76 -12.37 -12.05 -0.70
N PRO A 77 -11.31 -11.78 0.07
CA PRO A 77 -10.72 -10.45 0.14
C PRO A 77 -10.25 -9.95 -1.23
N LEU A 78 -10.38 -8.65 -1.47
CA LEU A 78 -9.78 -8.01 -2.63
C LEU A 78 -8.30 -7.71 -2.35
N THR A 79 -7.51 -7.61 -3.41
CA THR A 79 -6.09 -7.25 -3.30
C THR A 79 -5.72 -6.18 -4.32
N GLU A 80 -4.85 -5.26 -3.90
CA GLU A 80 -4.17 -4.31 -4.78
C GLU A 80 -2.66 -4.41 -4.59
N THR A 81 -1.90 -4.13 -5.64
CA THR A 81 -0.44 -4.13 -5.60
C THR A 81 0.11 -2.86 -6.20
N PHE A 82 0.98 -2.18 -5.44
CA PHE A 82 1.65 -0.96 -5.87
C PHE A 82 3.15 -1.20 -6.00
N THR A 83 3.74 -0.78 -7.12
CA THR A 83 5.19 -0.86 -7.33
C THR A 83 5.86 0.39 -6.77
N VAL A 84 6.69 0.21 -5.74
CA VAL A 84 7.55 1.23 -5.17
C VAL A 84 8.96 1.08 -5.74
N LYS A 85 9.67 2.19 -5.94
CA LYS A 85 11.05 2.21 -6.45
C LYS A 85 11.98 2.96 -5.51
N SER A 86 13.18 2.43 -5.28
CA SER A 86 14.28 3.21 -4.73
C SER A 86 14.84 4.19 -5.76
N ALA A 87 15.69 5.11 -5.33
CA ALA A 87 16.33 6.11 -6.20
C ALA A 87 17.14 5.50 -7.37
N ASP A 88 17.76 4.34 -7.15
CA ASP A 88 18.51 3.59 -8.18
C ASP A 88 17.61 2.80 -9.14
N GLY A 89 16.29 2.79 -8.90
CA GLY A 89 15.31 2.09 -9.72
C GLY A 89 15.02 0.65 -9.29
N THR A 90 15.63 0.13 -8.21
CA THR A 90 15.25 -1.17 -7.65
C THR A 90 13.77 -1.15 -7.23
N GLU A 91 13.01 -2.17 -7.65
CA GLU A 91 11.57 -2.24 -7.42
C GLU A 91 11.21 -3.14 -6.23
N GLN A 92 10.12 -2.81 -5.55
CA GLN A 92 9.45 -3.65 -4.56
C GLN A 92 7.94 -3.48 -4.69
N GLN A 93 7.18 -4.54 -4.44
CA GLN A 93 5.72 -4.49 -4.41
C GLN A 93 5.22 -4.28 -2.98
N VAL A 94 4.22 -3.40 -2.82
CA VAL A 94 3.40 -3.32 -1.61
C VAL A 94 2.02 -3.89 -1.93
N THR A 95 1.60 -4.91 -1.18
CA THR A 95 0.29 -5.56 -1.38
C THR A 95 -0.70 -5.14 -0.29
N ILE A 96 -1.85 -4.62 -0.69
CA ILE A 96 -2.94 -4.26 0.21
C ILE A 96 -4.06 -5.29 0.10
N THR A 97 -4.50 -5.82 1.24
CA THR A 97 -5.64 -6.73 1.35
C THR A 97 -6.84 -6.00 1.94
N ILE A 98 -7.98 -6.07 1.25
CA ILE A 98 -9.23 -5.42 1.64
C ILE A 98 -10.21 -6.51 2.05
N ASN A 99 -10.57 -6.53 3.33
CA ASN A 99 -11.52 -7.49 3.89
C ASN A 99 -12.92 -6.90 3.92
N GLY A 100 -13.92 -7.77 3.79
CA GLY A 100 -15.32 -7.43 3.98
C GLY A 100 -15.72 -7.24 5.44
N ALA A 101 -16.79 -6.48 5.66
CA ALA A 101 -17.47 -6.33 6.94
C ALA A 101 -18.87 -6.94 6.86
N ASN A 102 -19.67 -6.78 7.91
CA ASN A 102 -21.09 -7.13 7.86
C ASN A 102 -21.88 -5.83 7.92
N ASP A 103 -22.56 -5.50 6.83
CA ASP A 103 -23.53 -4.41 6.75
C ASP A 103 -24.75 -4.60 7.67
#